data_AF-A0A939HQG3-F1
#
_entry.id   AF-A0A939HQG3-F1
#
_cell.length_a   1.000
_cell.length_b   1.000
_cell.length_c   1.000
_cell.angle_alpha   90.00
_cell.angle_beta   90.00
_cell.angle_gamma   90.00
#
_symmetry.space_group_name_H-M   'P 1'
#
loop_
_entity.id
_entity.type
_entity.pdbx_description
1 polymer ?
#
loop_
_entity_poly.entity_id
_entity_poly.type
_entity_poly.pdbx_seq_one_letter_code
_entity_poly.pdbx_strand_id
1 'polypeptide(L)'
;MTNTDDNSDATVIRRPAAPAAGDKARQDSSHQPPLRDAVLSGAFFGTGQEDNARRVAVMLTRTECILDTWFGDRAPVLRADTTALAARIERDIVTLDRMIARQLDAIVHHARMRRLEGSWRALDWLAVSLPLSGRIKLRFLDLTWQEVCRDLERATAFDQSHLFRQIYEQEFGIAGGEPFGLLVADYEIRHRPGPGAPTDDISALMALSQVAAAAFAPLVVGASPALFGVDDFGALSGVPDPVAVMAAVDYQRWKKLRAQSDTRFLSVTLPRVTMRRPWNETLHQARGFRYREGSGAADTRVWSTAGYLVAACAIRAFEAYSWPADMRGYDMDREGGGVIDTLAQPLASIDPPEGNGRPALDLILTDRQERALVAAGFMPVSAIPFGGELLIGTARSLQQPDTGYSGPNKGEAIANSRLSAQFNSILCVSRFSHYLKVMGRDMTGAFMTATEIQDRLRRWLARYTTANPGSMETLALYPLRQAEVSVADDLARPGVFSCVIHLEPHFQLDDVAVTFRLVTELSAPGRG
;
A
#
# COMPACT_ATOMS: atom_id res chain seq x y z
N MET A 1 27.42 17.46 23.66
CA MET A 1 28.82 17.37 23.22
C MET A 1 28.88 16.32 22.13
N THR A 2 29.24 16.77 20.94
CA THR A 2 29.67 16.04 19.73
C THR A 2 28.87 14.84 19.23
N ASN A 3 28.05 15.12 18.21
CA ASN A 3 27.62 14.22 17.13
C ASN A 3 28.77 13.36 16.58
N THR A 4 28.47 12.11 16.29
CA THR A 4 29.13 11.33 15.24
C THR A 4 28.05 10.90 14.26
N ASP A 5 27.95 11.69 13.18
CA ASP A 5 27.17 11.40 11.98
C ASP A 5 27.87 10.27 11.22
N ASP A 6 27.19 9.13 11.09
CA ASP A 6 27.60 8.03 10.21
C ASP A 6 26.97 8.29 8.83
N ASN A 7 27.68 9.07 8.02
CA ASN A 7 27.28 9.48 6.68
C ASN A 7 28.08 8.66 5.66
N SER A 8 27.60 7.46 5.35
CA SER A 8 28.15 6.64 4.27
C SER A 8 27.64 7.15 2.91
N ASP A 9 28.54 7.79 2.18
CA ASP A 9 28.54 8.23 0.79
C ASP A 9 27.37 7.78 -0.11
N ALA A 10 26.36 8.65 -0.23
CA ALA A 10 25.63 8.85 -1.47
C ALA A 10 25.90 10.28 -1.94
N THR A 11 26.94 10.46 -2.77
CA THR A 11 27.30 11.76 -3.34
C THR A 11 26.21 12.20 -4.32
N VAL A 12 25.17 12.87 -3.82
CA VAL A 12 24.19 13.55 -4.66
C VAL A 12 24.91 14.69 -5.38
N ILE A 13 25.13 14.52 -6.68
CA ILE A 13 25.80 15.48 -7.56
C ILE A 13 25.00 16.79 -7.57
N ARG A 14 25.50 17.83 -6.90
CA ARG A 14 24.92 19.17 -6.97
C ARG A 14 25.22 19.79 -8.33
N ARG A 15 24.18 20.33 -8.96
CA ARG A 15 24.25 21.10 -10.22
C ARG A 15 25.15 22.34 -9.99
N PRO A 16 26.20 22.59 -10.80
CA PRO A 16 26.95 23.83 -10.69
C PRO A 16 26.06 25.01 -11.10
N ALA A 17 26.17 26.13 -10.38
CA ALA A 17 25.45 27.36 -10.68
C ALA A 17 25.89 27.92 -12.04
N ALA A 18 24.95 28.44 -12.82
CA ALA A 18 25.25 29.14 -14.07
C ALA A 18 26.10 30.40 -13.76
N PRO A 19 27.21 30.65 -14.48
CA PRO A 19 28.00 31.85 -14.24
C PRO A 19 27.27 33.09 -14.74
N ALA A 20 27.35 34.17 -13.96
CA ALA A 20 26.88 35.49 -14.35
C ALA A 20 27.63 35.96 -15.61
N ALA A 21 26.88 36.58 -16.53
CA ALA A 21 27.42 37.14 -17.76
C ALA A 21 28.44 38.25 -17.46
N GLY A 22 29.72 37.92 -17.61
CA GLY A 22 30.78 38.90 -17.48
C GLY A 22 32.12 38.29 -17.15
N ASP A 23 32.77 37.62 -18.13
CA ASP A 23 34.22 37.56 -18.09
C ASP A 23 34.80 37.49 -19.51
N LYS A 24 35.67 38.45 -19.81
CA LYS A 24 36.29 38.64 -21.13
C LYS A 24 37.26 37.50 -21.40
N ALA A 25 37.09 36.85 -22.55
CA ALA A 25 37.97 35.81 -23.06
C ALA A 25 39.42 36.34 -23.18
N ARG A 26 40.32 35.82 -22.34
CA ARG A 26 41.76 35.81 -22.65
C ARG A 26 41.98 34.68 -23.67
N GLN A 27 42.32 35.08 -24.89
CA GLN A 27 42.91 34.20 -25.90
C GLN A 27 44.36 33.93 -25.49
N ASP A 28 44.60 32.81 -24.79
CA ASP A 28 45.92 32.18 -24.75
C ASP A 28 45.87 30.95 -25.67
N SER A 29 46.61 31.04 -26.78
CA SER A 29 46.81 29.98 -27.76
C SER A 29 47.85 28.96 -27.26
N SER A 30 47.63 28.39 -26.08
CA SER A 30 48.28 27.15 -25.66
C SER A 30 47.45 25.98 -26.13
N HIS A 31 48.06 25.01 -26.80
CA HIS A 31 47.46 23.77 -27.31
C HIS A 31 46.60 23.09 -26.23
N GLN A 32 45.30 23.40 -26.20
CA GLN A 32 44.42 22.89 -25.16
C GLN A 32 44.14 21.41 -25.44
N PRO A 33 44.27 20.52 -24.45
CA PRO A 33 44.03 19.10 -24.66
C PRO A 33 42.59 18.85 -25.09
N PRO A 34 42.33 17.84 -25.96
CA PRO A 34 41.01 17.53 -26.45
C PRO A 34 40.04 17.27 -25.29
N LEU A 35 38.86 17.89 -25.35
CA LEU A 35 37.88 17.77 -24.27
C LEU A 35 37.31 16.35 -24.14
N ARG A 36 37.32 15.58 -25.25
CA ARG A 36 36.80 14.21 -25.32
C ARG A 36 37.32 13.32 -24.20
N ASP A 37 38.63 13.21 -24.00
CA ASP A 37 39.18 12.24 -23.05
C ASP A 37 38.90 12.64 -21.59
N ALA A 38 38.89 13.95 -21.30
CA ALA A 38 38.49 14.47 -20.00
C ALA A 38 37.01 14.19 -19.70
N VAL A 39 36.13 14.35 -20.70
CA VAL A 39 34.69 14.08 -20.51
C VAL A 39 34.42 12.59 -20.41
N LEU A 40 34.97 11.76 -21.29
CA LEU A 40 34.73 10.32 -21.29
C LEU A 40 35.33 9.60 -20.07
N SER A 41 36.31 10.20 -19.39
CA SER A 41 36.85 9.70 -18.12
C SER A 41 36.07 10.20 -16.89
N GLY A 42 35.13 11.13 -17.04
CA GLY A 42 34.42 11.76 -15.92
C GLY A 42 35.19 12.89 -15.24
N ALA A 43 36.39 13.23 -15.73
CA ALA A 43 37.26 14.29 -15.22
C ALA A 43 36.78 15.71 -15.59
N PHE A 44 35.49 15.97 -15.41
CA PHE A 44 34.84 17.27 -15.58
C PHE A 44 33.84 17.57 -14.45
N PHE A 45 33.73 16.67 -13.46
CA PHE A 45 32.96 16.83 -12.23
C PHE A 45 33.87 16.65 -11.01
N GLY A 46 33.63 17.42 -9.94
CA GLY A 46 34.39 17.35 -8.68
C GLY A 46 35.36 18.51 -8.45
N THR A 47 35.89 18.61 -7.23
CA THR A 47 36.84 19.65 -6.82
C THR A 47 38.15 19.53 -7.60
N GLY A 48 38.57 20.60 -8.29
CA GLY A 48 39.79 20.62 -9.11
C GLY A 48 39.59 20.37 -10.62
N GLN A 49 38.35 20.14 -11.08
CA GLN A 49 38.01 19.98 -12.51
C GLN A 49 37.20 21.15 -13.09
N GLU A 50 37.26 22.32 -12.45
CA GLU A 50 36.45 23.50 -12.80
C GLU A 50 36.68 24.01 -14.22
N ASP A 51 37.92 23.95 -14.71
CA ASP A 51 38.26 24.35 -16.08
C ASP A 51 37.58 23.43 -17.12
N ASN A 52 37.67 22.12 -16.95
CA ASN A 52 36.98 21.16 -17.81
C ASN A 52 35.45 21.32 -17.74
N ALA A 53 34.89 21.55 -16.55
CA ALA A 53 33.46 21.82 -16.37
C ALA A 53 33.01 23.08 -17.14
N ARG A 54 33.80 24.17 -17.06
CA ARG A 54 33.54 25.42 -17.80
C ARG A 54 33.62 25.19 -19.30
N ARG A 55 34.62 24.44 -19.78
CA ARG A 55 34.79 24.11 -21.21
C ARG A 55 33.62 23.28 -21.75
N VAL A 56 33.13 22.30 -20.98
CA VAL A 56 31.91 21.55 -21.32
C VAL A 56 30.69 22.47 -21.39
N ALA A 57 30.49 23.36 -20.41
CA ALA A 57 29.36 24.29 -20.41
C ALA A 57 29.37 25.23 -21.63
N VAL A 58 30.54 25.71 -22.03
CA VAL A 58 30.70 26.53 -23.25
C VAL A 58 30.38 25.70 -24.50
N MET A 59 30.89 24.47 -24.60
CA MET A 59 30.60 23.58 -25.72
C MET A 59 29.11 23.26 -25.87
N LEU A 60 28.37 23.11 -24.75
CA LEU A 60 26.93 22.84 -24.78
C LEU A 60 26.07 24.04 -25.21
N THR A 61 26.62 25.26 -25.15
CA THR A 61 25.89 26.50 -25.49
C THR A 61 26.25 27.07 -26.85
N ARG A 62 27.36 26.62 -27.47
CA ARG A 62 27.84 27.10 -28.77
C ARG A 62 27.89 25.96 -29.78
N THR A 63 27.42 26.24 -30.99
CA THR A 63 27.44 25.28 -32.12
C THR A 63 28.69 25.37 -32.98
N GLU A 64 29.51 26.41 -32.80
CA GLU A 64 30.74 26.64 -33.55
C GLU A 64 31.90 25.81 -33.00
N CYS A 65 32.77 25.30 -33.88
CA CYS A 65 34.02 24.60 -33.54
C CYS A 65 33.88 23.41 -32.56
N ILE A 66 32.70 22.77 -32.48
CA ILE A 66 32.43 21.61 -31.62
C ILE A 66 33.45 20.48 -31.88
N LEU A 67 33.69 20.15 -33.16
CA LEU A 67 34.62 19.07 -33.52
C LEU A 67 36.06 19.37 -33.11
N ASP A 68 36.48 20.63 -33.23
CA ASP A 68 37.84 21.06 -32.86
C ASP A 68 38.01 21.06 -31.34
N THR A 69 36.97 21.47 -30.61
CA THR A 69 36.95 21.42 -29.13
C THR A 69 36.95 20.00 -28.60
N TRP A 70 36.20 19.10 -29.24
CA TRP A 70 36.05 17.70 -28.81
C TRP A 70 37.26 16.85 -29.20
N PHE A 71 37.69 16.88 -30.46
CA PHE A 71 38.75 16.00 -30.99
C PHE A 71 40.14 16.65 -31.06
N GLY A 72 40.28 17.96 -30.81
CA GLY A 72 41.55 18.67 -30.90
C GLY A 72 42.19 18.55 -32.29
N ASP A 73 43.48 18.29 -32.33
CA ASP A 73 44.28 18.20 -33.58
C ASP A 73 43.85 17.06 -34.52
N ARG A 74 43.04 16.13 -34.03
CA ARG A 74 42.50 15.03 -34.84
C ARG A 74 41.28 15.46 -35.66
N ALA A 75 40.68 16.62 -35.37
CA ALA A 75 39.47 17.08 -36.05
C ALA A 75 39.64 17.25 -37.57
N PRO A 76 40.72 17.87 -38.11
CA PRO A 76 40.89 18.01 -39.55
C PRO A 76 41.04 16.67 -40.29
N VAL A 77 41.75 15.71 -39.68
CA VAL A 77 41.94 14.37 -40.25
C VAL A 77 40.63 13.58 -40.27
N LEU A 78 39.84 13.67 -39.19
CA LEU A 78 38.55 12.99 -39.12
C LEU A 78 37.51 13.62 -40.06
N ARG A 79 37.57 14.94 -40.34
CA ARG A 79 36.67 15.59 -41.31
C ARG A 79 36.86 15.08 -42.74
N ALA A 80 38.03 14.55 -43.08
CA ALA A 80 38.31 14.00 -44.40
C ALA A 80 37.59 12.66 -44.66
N ASP A 81 37.24 11.91 -43.61
CA ASP A 81 36.48 10.67 -43.67
C ASP A 81 35.20 10.78 -42.82
N THR A 82 34.11 11.17 -43.48
CA THR A 82 32.80 11.35 -42.86
C THR A 82 32.27 10.07 -42.21
N THR A 83 32.60 8.90 -42.76
CA THR A 83 32.16 7.60 -42.22
C THR A 83 32.89 7.28 -40.92
N ALA A 84 34.21 7.47 -40.89
CA ALA A 84 35.00 7.26 -39.69
C ALA A 84 34.67 8.28 -38.58
N LEU A 85 34.39 9.54 -38.95
CA LEU A 85 33.94 10.57 -38.01
C LEU A 85 32.59 10.21 -37.38
N ALA A 86 31.60 9.83 -38.20
CA ALA A 86 30.29 9.40 -37.71
C ALA A 86 30.42 8.22 -36.74
N ALA A 87 31.15 7.17 -37.13
CA ALA A 87 31.38 5.99 -36.28
C ALA A 87 32.11 6.34 -34.97
N ARG A 88 32.98 7.35 -34.96
CA ARG A 88 33.66 7.81 -33.73
C ARG A 88 32.70 8.56 -32.81
N ILE A 89 31.90 9.48 -33.35
CA ILE A 89 30.90 10.23 -32.60
C ILE A 89 29.88 9.26 -31.98
N GLU A 90 29.40 8.29 -32.74
CA GLU A 90 28.47 7.26 -32.24
C GLU A 90 29.07 6.47 -31.05
N ARG A 91 30.35 6.08 -31.13
CA ARG A 91 31.04 5.43 -30.00
C ARG A 91 31.16 6.32 -28.76
N ASP A 92 31.40 7.62 -28.97
CA ASP A 92 31.48 8.59 -27.88
C ASP A 92 30.11 8.80 -27.23
N ILE A 93 29.04 8.93 -28.02
CA ILE A 93 27.65 8.98 -27.54
C ILE A 93 27.32 7.74 -26.73
N VAL A 94 27.63 6.54 -27.21
CA VAL A 94 27.39 5.30 -26.46
C VAL A 94 28.15 5.30 -25.11
N THR A 95 29.33 5.89 -25.06
CA THR A 95 30.11 5.98 -23.81
C THR A 95 29.48 6.99 -22.84
N LEU A 96 29.07 8.15 -23.33
CA LEU A 96 28.34 9.15 -22.55
C LEU A 96 27.02 8.60 -22.03
N ASP A 97 26.29 7.87 -22.87
CA ASP A 97 25.01 7.28 -22.49
C ASP A 97 25.18 6.29 -21.33
N ARG A 98 26.24 5.48 -21.36
CA ARG A 98 26.58 4.58 -20.24
C ARG A 98 26.96 5.35 -18.96
N MET A 99 27.62 6.49 -19.08
CA MET A 99 27.94 7.34 -17.91
C MET A 99 26.67 7.91 -17.29
N ILE A 100 25.77 8.45 -18.11
CA ILE A 100 24.48 9.00 -17.67
C ILE A 100 23.61 7.89 -17.07
N ALA A 101 23.53 6.73 -17.71
CA ALA A 101 22.75 5.59 -17.24
C ALA A 101 23.21 5.13 -15.84
N ARG A 102 24.52 4.97 -15.61
CA ARG A 102 25.06 4.62 -14.28
C ARG A 102 24.69 5.64 -13.21
N GLN A 103 24.74 6.93 -13.56
CA GLN A 103 24.36 7.98 -12.61
C GLN A 103 22.86 7.98 -12.32
N LEU A 104 22.03 7.74 -13.33
CA LEU A 104 20.59 7.60 -13.17
C LEU A 104 20.24 6.39 -12.31
N ASP A 105 20.85 5.22 -12.57
CA ASP A 105 20.69 4.01 -11.75
C ASP A 105 20.98 4.33 -10.27
N ALA A 106 22.09 5.01 -9.96
CA ALA A 106 22.42 5.40 -8.59
C ALA A 106 21.36 6.30 -7.93
N ILE A 107 20.71 7.18 -8.70
CA ILE A 107 19.65 8.06 -8.21
C ILE A 107 18.33 7.30 -8.03
N VAL A 108 17.91 6.54 -9.04
CA VAL A 108 16.62 5.84 -9.05
C VAL A 108 16.61 4.65 -8.10
N HIS A 109 17.75 3.98 -7.89
CA HIS A 109 17.89 2.84 -6.97
C HIS A 109 18.17 3.27 -5.54
N HIS A 110 18.39 4.55 -5.26
CA HIS A 110 18.57 5.03 -3.89
C HIS A 110 17.34 4.68 -3.04
N ALA A 111 17.53 4.09 -1.86
CA ALA A 111 16.44 3.57 -1.02
C ALA A 111 15.30 4.57 -0.76
N ARG A 112 15.63 5.83 -0.43
CA ARG A 112 14.66 6.92 -0.29
C ARG A 112 13.84 7.18 -1.55
N MET A 113 14.48 7.20 -2.72
CA MET A 113 13.80 7.45 -3.99
C MET A 113 12.86 6.30 -4.34
N ARG A 114 13.33 5.05 -4.20
CA ARG A 114 12.50 3.86 -4.44
C ARG A 114 11.28 3.81 -3.53
N ARG A 115 11.45 4.09 -2.23
CA ARG A 115 10.33 4.10 -1.28
C ARG A 115 9.30 5.15 -1.66
N LEU A 116 9.74 6.37 -1.94
CA LEU A 116 8.86 7.45 -2.37
C LEU A 116 8.15 7.09 -3.68
N GLU A 117 8.89 6.61 -4.67
CA GLU A 117 8.36 6.22 -5.98
C GLU A 117 7.33 5.08 -5.84
N GLY A 118 7.60 4.07 -5.01
CA GLY A 118 6.69 2.95 -4.76
C GLY A 118 5.36 3.39 -4.15
N SER A 119 5.41 4.20 -3.10
CA SER A 119 4.23 4.76 -2.44
C SER A 119 3.39 5.61 -3.40
N TRP A 120 4.01 6.57 -4.07
CA TRP A 120 3.29 7.49 -4.96
C TRP A 120 2.75 6.81 -6.21
N ARG A 121 3.48 5.84 -6.78
CA ARG A 121 2.97 5.08 -7.92
C ARG A 121 1.82 4.16 -7.55
N ALA A 122 1.85 3.56 -6.37
CA ALA A 122 0.74 2.75 -5.90
C ALA A 122 -0.53 3.59 -5.68
N LEU A 123 -0.36 4.78 -5.11
CA LEU A 123 -1.46 5.73 -4.94
C LEU A 123 -1.98 6.26 -6.28
N ASP A 124 -1.10 6.61 -7.22
CA ASP A 124 -1.44 7.03 -8.58
C ASP A 124 -2.19 5.92 -9.33
N TRP A 125 -1.67 4.69 -9.27
CA TRP A 125 -2.34 3.51 -9.81
C TRP A 125 -3.74 3.34 -9.21
N LEU A 126 -3.88 3.42 -7.88
CA LEU A 126 -5.19 3.30 -7.23
C LEU A 126 -6.17 4.39 -7.70
N ALA A 127 -5.69 5.62 -7.84
CA ALA A 127 -6.51 6.77 -8.23
C ALA A 127 -6.92 6.77 -9.71
N VAL A 128 -6.03 6.28 -10.59
CA VAL A 128 -6.24 6.29 -12.05
C VAL A 128 -6.91 5.03 -12.56
N SER A 129 -6.59 3.86 -11.98
CA SER A 129 -7.06 2.56 -12.46
C SER A 129 -8.50 2.25 -12.07
N LEU A 130 -9.10 2.98 -11.13
CA LEU A 130 -10.44 2.70 -10.63
C LEU A 130 -11.45 3.76 -11.04
N PRO A 131 -12.69 3.37 -11.36
CA PRO A 131 -13.76 4.31 -11.66
C PRO A 131 -14.23 4.95 -10.33
N LEU A 132 -13.58 6.02 -9.92
CA LEU A 132 -14.00 6.78 -8.74
C LEU A 132 -15.28 7.56 -9.09
N SER A 133 -16.46 7.03 -8.72
CA SER A 133 -17.69 7.80 -8.80
C SER A 133 -17.71 8.90 -7.72
N GLY A 134 -18.69 9.82 -7.79
CA GLY A 134 -18.87 10.84 -6.75
C GLY A 134 -19.16 10.27 -5.34
N ARG A 135 -19.36 8.95 -5.21
CA ARG A 135 -19.57 8.25 -3.93
C ARG A 135 -18.27 7.82 -3.26
N ILE A 136 -17.14 7.84 -3.98
CA ILE A 136 -15.84 7.41 -3.46
C ILE A 136 -14.91 8.62 -3.36
N LYS A 137 -14.28 8.75 -2.21
CA LYS A 137 -13.30 9.78 -1.93
C LYS A 137 -12.03 9.15 -1.40
N LEU A 138 -10.92 9.43 -2.08
CA LEU A 138 -9.59 9.10 -1.57
C LEU A 138 -9.06 10.31 -0.80
N ARG A 139 -8.77 10.12 0.48
CA ARG A 139 -8.11 11.13 1.31
C ARG A 139 -6.73 10.61 1.69
N PHE A 140 -5.73 11.47 1.57
CA PHE A 140 -4.34 11.15 1.86
C PHE A 140 -3.86 11.98 3.05
N LEU A 141 -3.09 11.33 3.93
CA LEU A 141 -2.48 11.93 5.10
C LEU A 141 -1.00 11.53 5.10
N ASP A 142 -0.12 12.51 4.93
CA ASP A 142 1.33 12.29 4.92
C ASP A 142 1.86 12.26 6.36
N LEU A 143 2.29 11.08 6.79
CA LEU A 143 2.91 10.87 8.10
C LEU A 143 4.04 9.86 7.96
N THR A 144 5.12 10.07 8.69
CA THR A 144 6.12 9.02 8.89
C THR A 144 5.61 8.01 9.93
N TRP A 145 6.04 6.74 9.81
CA TRP A 145 5.67 5.73 10.79
C TRP A 145 6.11 6.11 12.22
N GLN A 146 7.26 6.78 12.35
CA GLN A 146 7.76 7.27 13.63
C GLN A 146 6.84 8.32 14.25
N GLU A 147 6.21 9.19 13.46
CA GLU A 147 5.22 10.16 13.95
C GLU A 147 3.95 9.47 14.44
N VAL A 148 3.47 8.46 13.70
CA VAL A 148 2.31 7.64 14.10
C VAL A 148 2.58 6.93 15.43
N CYS A 149 3.72 6.24 15.56
CA CYS A 149 4.09 5.58 16.81
C CYS A 149 4.19 6.58 17.96
N ARG A 150 4.86 7.72 17.73
CA ARG A 150 5.06 8.75 18.76
C ARG A 150 3.75 9.40 19.23
N ASP A 151 2.79 9.63 18.33
CA ASP A 151 1.47 10.15 18.71
C ASP A 151 0.74 9.17 19.62
N LEU A 152 0.70 7.90 19.24
CA LEU A 152 0.00 6.85 19.99
C LEU A 152 0.68 6.52 21.32
N GLU A 153 2.02 6.58 21.39
CA GLU A 153 2.78 6.37 22.64
C GLU A 153 2.65 7.53 23.63
N ARG A 154 2.47 8.76 23.14
CA ARG A 154 2.31 9.94 24.00
C ARG A 154 0.91 10.08 24.56
N ALA A 155 -0.09 9.55 23.87
CA ALA A 155 -1.47 9.59 24.32
C ALA A 155 -1.66 8.66 25.54
N THR A 156 -2.32 9.15 26.59
CA THR A 156 -2.65 8.34 27.77
C THR A 156 -3.55 7.16 27.40
N ALA A 157 -4.41 7.37 26.42
CA ALA A 157 -5.32 6.39 25.84
C ALA A 157 -5.46 6.66 24.33
N PHE A 158 -5.83 5.63 23.56
CA PHE A 158 -5.88 5.72 22.10
C PHE A 158 -6.86 6.80 21.60
N ASP A 159 -7.93 7.07 22.35
CA ASP A 159 -8.97 8.05 22.06
C ASP A 159 -8.55 9.50 22.30
N GLN A 160 -7.38 9.73 22.90
CA GLN A 160 -6.78 11.05 23.11
C GLN A 160 -5.68 11.38 22.10
N SER A 161 -5.39 10.46 21.17
CA SER A 161 -4.38 10.66 20.13
C SER A 161 -4.83 11.67 19.06
N HIS A 162 -3.87 12.33 18.40
CA HIS A 162 -4.21 13.19 17.26
C HIS A 162 -4.81 12.39 16.11
N LEU A 163 -4.35 11.16 15.91
CA LEU A 163 -4.88 10.28 14.88
C LEU A 163 -6.35 9.92 15.14
N PHE A 164 -6.74 9.65 16.39
CA PHE A 164 -8.14 9.43 16.74
C PHE A 164 -9.01 10.65 16.47
N ARG A 165 -8.52 11.86 16.77
CA ARG A 165 -9.23 13.10 16.43
C ARG A 165 -9.50 13.21 14.94
N GLN A 166 -8.52 12.91 14.10
CA GLN A 166 -8.65 13.00 12.64
C GLN A 166 -9.59 11.93 12.06
N ILE A 167 -9.50 10.69 12.54
CA ILE A 167 -10.27 9.57 11.99
C ILE A 167 -11.69 9.53 12.57
N TYR A 168 -11.82 9.66 13.89
CA TYR A 168 -13.09 9.58 14.60
C TYR A 168 -13.71 10.96 14.76
N GLU A 169 -13.12 11.87 15.54
CA GLU A 169 -13.82 13.09 16.00
C GLU A 169 -14.22 14.02 14.84
N GLN A 170 -13.32 14.22 13.87
CA GLN A 170 -13.54 15.14 12.75
C GLN A 170 -14.43 14.59 11.64
N GLU A 171 -14.70 13.29 11.61
CA GLU A 171 -15.53 12.66 10.57
C GLU A 171 -16.67 11.85 11.18
N PHE A 172 -16.40 10.64 11.66
CA PHE A 172 -17.44 9.77 12.21
C PHE A 172 -18.15 10.36 13.44
N GLY A 173 -17.47 11.20 14.22
CA GLY A 173 -17.92 11.84 15.46
C GLY A 173 -18.84 13.04 15.26
N ILE A 174 -18.75 13.76 14.13
CA ILE A 174 -19.53 14.96 13.88
C ILE A 174 -20.80 14.69 13.07
N ALA A 175 -21.81 15.55 13.23
CA ALA A 175 -22.99 15.54 12.37
C ALA A 175 -22.62 16.05 10.96
N GLY A 176 -22.97 15.30 9.92
CA GLY A 176 -22.63 15.63 8.53
C GLY A 176 -21.21 15.27 8.10
N GLY A 177 -20.40 14.65 8.96
CA GLY A 177 -19.09 14.12 8.58
C GLY A 177 -19.17 12.87 7.70
N GLU A 178 -18.05 12.50 7.08
CA GLU A 178 -17.96 11.40 6.13
C GLU A 178 -17.05 10.29 6.69
N PRO A 179 -17.61 9.25 7.33
CA PRO A 179 -16.79 8.23 7.97
C PRO A 179 -15.90 7.48 6.97
N PHE A 180 -14.67 7.23 7.40
CA PHE A 180 -13.71 6.44 6.64
C PHE A 180 -14.15 4.98 6.57
N GLY A 181 -14.29 4.45 5.34
CA GLY A 181 -14.69 3.06 5.12
C GLY A 181 -13.56 2.04 5.26
N LEU A 182 -12.35 2.42 4.86
CA LEU A 182 -11.14 1.59 4.88
C LEU A 182 -9.94 2.52 5.06
N LEU A 183 -8.99 2.10 5.90
CA LEU A 183 -7.71 2.76 6.10
C LEU A 183 -6.61 1.89 5.48
N VAL A 184 -5.72 2.51 4.71
CA VAL A 184 -4.52 1.85 4.18
C VAL A 184 -3.30 2.53 4.79
N ALA A 185 -2.58 1.78 5.60
CA ALA A 185 -1.29 2.18 6.14
C ALA A 185 -0.19 1.67 5.21
N ASP A 186 0.37 2.57 4.40
CA ASP A 186 1.54 2.27 3.58
C ASP A 186 2.81 2.26 4.46
N TYR A 187 2.93 1.23 5.29
CA TYR A 187 4.12 0.92 6.08
C TYR A 187 4.34 -0.59 6.13
N GLU A 188 5.54 -0.97 6.54
CA GLU A 188 5.93 -2.37 6.71
C GLU A 188 6.23 -2.65 8.17
N ILE A 189 5.36 -3.42 8.80
CA ILE A 189 5.41 -3.67 10.24
C ILE A 189 6.35 -4.82 10.61
N ARG A 190 6.97 -4.69 11.78
CA ARG A 190 7.89 -5.66 12.36
C ARG A 190 7.39 -6.12 13.73
N HIS A 191 7.90 -7.25 14.22
CA HIS A 191 7.59 -7.73 15.57
C HIS A 191 8.54 -7.19 16.65
N ARG A 192 9.64 -6.55 16.25
CA ARG A 192 10.64 -6.01 17.16
C ARG A 192 11.34 -4.77 16.59
N PRO A 193 11.77 -3.83 17.44
CA PRO A 193 12.69 -2.77 17.05
C PRO A 193 14.02 -3.35 16.55
N GLY A 194 14.68 -2.63 15.64
CA GLY A 194 16.00 -3.02 15.12
C GLY A 194 16.77 -1.85 14.53
N PRO A 195 18.00 -2.09 14.05
CA PRO A 195 18.78 -1.07 13.35
C PRO A 195 18.00 -0.50 12.16
N GLY A 196 17.80 0.81 12.11
CA GLY A 196 16.99 1.49 11.09
C GLY A 196 15.46 1.45 11.30
N ALA A 197 14.96 0.82 12.36
CA ALA A 197 13.54 0.87 12.76
C ALA A 197 13.43 0.83 14.30
N PRO A 198 13.61 1.98 14.98
CA PRO A 198 13.62 2.06 16.44
C PRO A 198 12.22 2.06 17.08
N THR A 199 11.15 1.97 16.27
CA THR A 199 9.76 2.08 16.70
C THR A 199 9.22 0.79 17.30
N ASP A 200 8.30 0.90 18.26
CA ASP A 200 7.57 -0.24 18.81
C ASP A 200 6.27 -0.50 18.02
N ASP A 201 6.43 -1.16 16.88
CA ASP A 201 5.34 -1.43 15.93
C ASP A 201 4.18 -2.22 16.57
N ILE A 202 4.44 -3.14 17.50
CA ILE A 202 3.39 -3.94 18.13
C ILE A 202 2.46 -3.06 18.99
N SER A 203 3.05 -2.15 19.78
CA SER A 203 2.27 -1.22 20.60
C SER A 203 1.47 -0.26 19.72
N ALA A 204 2.08 0.26 18.65
CA ALA A 204 1.39 1.10 17.69
C ALA A 204 0.23 0.37 16.98
N LEU A 205 0.42 -0.89 16.56
CA LEU A 205 -0.64 -1.69 15.94
C LEU A 205 -1.80 -1.98 16.88
N MET A 206 -1.51 -2.20 18.18
CA MET A 206 -2.55 -2.36 19.18
C MET A 206 -3.42 -1.10 19.26
N ALA A 207 -2.79 0.07 19.43
CA ALA A 207 -3.52 1.34 19.52
C ALA A 207 -4.25 1.69 18.21
N LEU A 208 -3.62 1.46 17.04
CA LEU A 208 -4.26 1.63 15.74
C LEU A 208 -5.48 0.72 15.56
N SER A 209 -5.42 -0.52 16.02
CA SER A 209 -6.56 -1.43 15.96
C SER A 209 -7.75 -0.94 16.81
N GLN A 210 -7.47 -0.29 17.94
CA GLN A 210 -8.49 0.33 18.78
C GLN A 210 -9.11 1.57 18.12
N VAL A 211 -8.29 2.43 17.50
CA VAL A 211 -8.79 3.58 16.71
C VAL A 211 -9.66 3.10 15.54
N ALA A 212 -9.20 2.09 14.80
CA ALA A 212 -9.94 1.47 13.70
C ALA A 212 -11.26 0.86 14.17
N ALA A 213 -11.25 0.16 15.31
CA ALA A 213 -12.45 -0.43 15.89
C ALA A 213 -13.46 0.64 16.34
N ALA A 214 -13.00 1.70 16.99
CA ALA A 214 -13.86 2.79 17.46
C ALA A 214 -14.53 3.55 16.30
N ALA A 215 -13.79 3.79 15.21
CA ALA A 215 -14.31 4.48 14.02
C ALA A 215 -15.06 3.56 13.05
N PHE A 216 -15.11 2.24 13.32
CA PHE A 216 -15.54 1.24 12.33
C PHE A 216 -14.84 1.44 10.99
N ALA A 217 -13.52 1.62 11.01
CA ALA A 217 -12.71 1.89 9.83
C ALA A 217 -11.58 0.85 9.77
N PRO A 218 -11.83 -0.34 9.20
CA PRO A 218 -10.83 -1.40 9.13
C PRO A 218 -9.53 -0.92 8.47
N LEU A 219 -8.41 -1.38 8.98
CA LEU A 219 -7.05 -0.96 8.64
C LEU A 219 -6.29 -2.11 7.98
N VAL A 220 -5.61 -1.81 6.87
CA VAL A 220 -4.69 -2.72 6.20
C VAL A 220 -3.28 -2.16 6.26
N VAL A 221 -2.31 -3.01 6.59
CA VAL A 221 -0.88 -2.66 6.63
C VAL A 221 -0.04 -3.74 5.94
N GLY A 222 1.18 -3.42 5.50
CA GLY A 222 2.12 -4.40 4.93
C GLY A 222 2.95 -5.09 5.99
N ALA A 223 3.30 -6.36 5.77
CA ALA A 223 4.31 -7.06 6.56
C ALA A 223 5.73 -6.72 6.07
N SER A 224 6.66 -6.52 7.00
CA SER A 224 8.09 -6.53 6.67
C SER A 224 8.61 -7.98 6.56
N PRO A 225 9.60 -8.27 5.69
CA PRO A 225 10.29 -9.56 5.69
C PRO A 225 10.82 -9.97 7.07
N ALA A 226 11.26 -8.98 7.87
CA ALA A 226 11.76 -9.17 9.22
C ALA A 226 10.71 -9.77 10.18
N LEU A 227 9.42 -9.66 9.86
CA LEU A 227 8.35 -10.34 10.60
C LEU A 227 8.46 -11.87 10.51
N PHE A 228 9.05 -12.38 9.43
CA PHE A 228 9.27 -13.80 9.17
C PHE A 228 10.73 -14.25 9.44
N GLY A 229 11.54 -13.38 10.05
CA GLY A 229 12.94 -13.68 10.37
C GLY A 229 13.86 -13.73 9.16
N VAL A 230 13.47 -13.10 8.04
CA VAL A 230 14.25 -13.00 6.81
C VAL A 230 14.47 -11.54 6.43
N ASP A 231 15.51 -11.26 5.66
CA ASP A 231 15.79 -9.89 5.17
C ASP A 231 14.98 -9.54 3.92
N ASP A 232 14.62 -10.55 3.12
CA ASP A 232 13.86 -10.42 1.88
C ASP A 232 12.82 -11.54 1.75
N PHE A 233 11.66 -11.24 1.17
CA PHE A 233 10.58 -12.21 0.99
C PHE A 233 10.95 -13.37 0.06
N GLY A 234 11.87 -13.18 -0.88
CA GLY A 234 12.37 -14.24 -1.76
C GLY A 234 13.03 -15.40 -1.01
N ALA A 235 13.57 -15.15 0.19
CA ALA A 235 14.13 -16.21 1.03
C ALA A 235 13.07 -17.22 1.53
N LEU A 236 11.79 -16.85 1.52
CA LEU A 236 10.70 -17.73 1.93
C LEU A 236 10.26 -18.73 0.86
N SER A 237 10.68 -18.59 -0.41
CA SER A 237 10.24 -19.49 -1.49
C SER A 237 10.57 -20.96 -1.21
N GLY A 238 11.70 -21.24 -0.53
CA GLY A 238 12.10 -22.60 -0.14
C GLY A 238 11.56 -23.07 1.23
N VAL A 239 10.83 -22.22 1.96
CA VAL A 239 10.38 -22.50 3.33
C VAL A 239 8.96 -23.07 3.30
N PRO A 240 8.73 -24.35 3.68
CA PRO A 240 7.40 -24.97 3.58
C PRO A 240 6.33 -24.34 4.48
N ASP A 241 6.76 -23.82 5.63
CA ASP A 241 5.90 -23.15 6.60
C ASP A 241 6.54 -21.80 7.02
N PRO A 242 6.12 -20.68 6.41
CA PRO A 242 6.72 -19.38 6.66
C PRO A 242 6.40 -18.84 8.06
N VAL A 243 5.36 -19.34 8.73
CA VAL A 243 4.92 -18.82 10.03
C VAL A 243 5.48 -19.59 11.22
N ALA A 244 6.20 -20.69 10.99
CA ALA A 244 6.81 -21.51 12.04
C ALA A 244 7.71 -20.71 12.99
N VAL A 245 8.44 -19.71 12.46
CA VAL A 245 9.30 -18.81 13.25
C VAL A 245 8.53 -18.07 14.36
N MET A 246 7.24 -17.79 14.14
CA MET A 246 6.39 -17.07 15.08
C MET A 246 6.06 -17.89 16.34
N ALA A 247 6.43 -19.17 16.38
CA ALA A 247 6.34 -19.97 17.60
C ALA A 247 7.35 -19.53 18.68
N ALA A 248 8.45 -18.88 18.30
CA ALA A 248 9.52 -18.46 19.20
C ALA A 248 9.07 -17.46 20.28
N VAL A 249 9.90 -17.32 21.33
CA VAL A 249 9.64 -16.45 22.48
C VAL A 249 9.63 -14.97 22.09
N ASP A 250 10.41 -14.59 21.08
CA ASP A 250 10.46 -13.21 20.57
C ASP A 250 9.10 -12.71 20.03
N TYR A 251 8.21 -13.64 19.66
CA TYR A 251 6.88 -13.35 19.12
C TYR A 251 5.78 -13.36 20.18
N GLN A 252 6.10 -13.44 21.47
CA GLN A 252 5.07 -13.46 22.53
C GLN A 252 4.19 -12.20 22.51
N ARG A 253 4.78 -11.02 22.23
CA ARG A 253 4.03 -9.77 22.06
C ARG A 253 3.11 -9.83 20.82
N TRP A 254 3.58 -10.42 19.72
CA TRP A 254 2.79 -10.63 18.50
C TRP A 254 1.59 -11.56 18.74
N LYS A 255 1.80 -12.67 19.46
CA LYS A 255 0.71 -13.59 19.84
C LYS A 255 -0.33 -12.90 20.73
N LYS A 256 0.12 -12.09 21.70
CA LYS A 256 -0.77 -11.30 22.56
C LYS A 256 -1.58 -10.28 21.78
N LEU A 257 -0.97 -9.61 20.79
CA LEU A 257 -1.67 -8.69 19.88
C LEU A 257 -2.80 -9.44 19.15
N ARG A 258 -2.49 -10.57 18.51
CA ARG A 258 -3.47 -11.39 17.77
C ARG A 258 -4.64 -11.90 18.62
N ALA A 259 -4.44 -12.07 19.92
CA ALA A 259 -5.51 -12.49 20.83
C ALA A 259 -6.49 -11.35 21.19
N GLN A 260 -6.15 -10.09 20.91
CA GLN A 260 -7.04 -8.95 21.20
C GLN A 260 -8.20 -8.91 20.22
N SER A 261 -9.40 -8.59 20.73
CA SER A 261 -10.63 -8.54 19.94
C SER A 261 -10.63 -7.43 18.88
N ASP A 262 -9.93 -6.31 19.13
CA ASP A 262 -9.90 -5.17 18.20
C ASP A 262 -9.03 -5.41 16.97
N THR A 263 -8.11 -6.39 17.02
CA THR A 263 -7.32 -6.80 15.84
C THR A 263 -8.17 -7.41 14.73
N ARG A 264 -9.47 -7.63 14.96
CA ARG A 264 -10.43 -7.96 13.90
C ARG A 264 -10.56 -6.87 12.84
N PHE A 265 -10.28 -5.63 13.21
CA PHE A 265 -10.24 -4.47 12.30
C PHE A 265 -8.88 -4.28 11.64
N LEU A 266 -7.86 -5.08 11.97
CA LEU A 266 -6.51 -4.96 11.42
C LEU A 266 -6.23 -6.15 10.49
N SER A 267 -5.74 -5.89 9.29
CA SER A 267 -5.24 -6.93 8.39
C SER A 267 -3.80 -6.62 7.97
N VAL A 268 -3.00 -7.69 7.85
CA VAL A 268 -1.60 -7.59 7.46
C VAL A 268 -1.40 -8.31 6.13
N THR A 269 -0.95 -7.55 5.14
CA THR A 269 -0.78 -8.01 3.76
C THR A 269 0.67 -8.32 3.42
N LEU A 270 0.85 -9.28 2.53
CA LEU A 270 2.13 -9.68 1.94
C LEU A 270 1.84 -10.44 0.64
N PRO A 271 2.78 -10.56 -0.31
CA PRO A 271 4.11 -9.95 -0.37
C PRO A 271 4.11 -8.47 -0.78
N ARG A 272 5.28 -7.90 -1.08
CA ARG A 272 5.35 -6.59 -1.75
C ARG A 272 5.02 -6.71 -3.22
N VAL A 273 4.63 -5.59 -3.79
CA VAL A 273 4.09 -5.52 -5.14
C VAL A 273 4.88 -4.51 -5.97
N THR A 274 5.29 -4.90 -7.19
CA THR A 274 6.08 -4.01 -8.07
C THR A 274 5.16 -3.01 -8.76
N MET A 275 5.47 -1.72 -8.61
CA MET A 275 4.66 -0.63 -9.15
C MET A 275 5.18 -0.10 -10.49
N ARG A 276 6.40 -0.50 -10.89
CA ARG A 276 7.03 -0.06 -12.15
C ARG A 276 7.84 -1.18 -12.80
N ARG A 277 7.79 -1.23 -14.13
CA ARG A 277 8.73 -2.03 -14.94
C ARG A 277 10.10 -1.35 -15.02
N PRO A 278 11.22 -2.07 -14.96
CA PRO A 278 12.52 -1.49 -15.24
C PRO A 278 12.53 -0.78 -16.60
N TRP A 279 13.21 0.36 -16.69
CA TRP A 279 13.31 1.12 -17.94
C TRP A 279 14.13 0.33 -18.97
N ASN A 280 13.61 0.22 -20.20
CA ASN A 280 14.30 -0.44 -21.30
C ASN A 280 14.47 0.49 -22.51
N GLU A 281 15.33 0.10 -23.45
CA GLU A 281 15.67 0.91 -24.63
C GLU A 281 14.48 1.13 -25.58
N THR A 282 13.49 0.24 -25.57
CA THR A 282 12.30 0.33 -26.41
C THR A 282 11.33 1.44 -25.94
N LEU A 283 11.34 1.79 -24.65
CA LEU A 283 10.39 2.75 -24.06
C LEU A 283 10.67 4.22 -24.39
N HIS A 284 11.77 4.58 -25.07
CA HIS A 284 12.21 5.98 -25.17
C HIS A 284 12.75 6.48 -26.51
N GLN A 285 12.09 6.17 -27.63
CA GLN A 285 12.40 6.84 -28.91
C GLN A 285 12.12 8.36 -28.90
N ALA A 286 11.36 8.89 -27.93
CA ALA A 286 10.90 10.29 -27.91
C ALA A 286 11.77 11.29 -27.12
N ARG A 287 12.83 10.87 -26.40
CA ARG A 287 13.59 11.78 -25.50
C ARG A 287 15.10 11.89 -25.76
N GLY A 288 15.59 11.36 -26.88
CA GLY A 288 16.96 11.59 -27.35
C GLY A 288 18.09 10.92 -26.54
N PHE A 289 17.74 10.04 -25.59
CA PHE A 289 18.69 9.31 -24.74
C PHE A 289 18.27 7.85 -24.61
N ARG A 290 19.20 6.90 -24.83
CA ARG A 290 18.95 5.47 -24.70
C ARG A 290 19.27 5.02 -23.28
N TYR A 291 18.22 4.86 -22.48
CA TYR A 291 18.35 4.36 -21.12
C TYR A 291 17.94 2.89 -21.03
N ARG A 292 18.83 2.08 -20.44
CA ARG A 292 18.52 0.74 -19.96
C ARG A 292 18.87 0.73 -18.49
N GLU A 293 17.86 0.61 -17.63
CA GLU A 293 18.06 0.52 -16.20
C GLU A 293 18.83 -0.77 -15.89
N GLY A 294 19.92 -0.64 -15.13
CA GLY A 294 20.70 -1.78 -14.71
C GLY A 294 19.83 -2.76 -13.93
N SER A 295 19.57 -3.94 -14.49
CA SER A 295 18.77 -5.00 -13.83
C SER A 295 19.60 -5.72 -12.78
N GLY A 296 20.02 -5.00 -11.73
CA GLY A 296 20.81 -5.55 -10.63
C GLY A 296 19.93 -5.97 -9.47
N ALA A 297 19.71 -7.28 -9.28
CA ALA A 297 18.99 -7.86 -8.12
C ALA A 297 17.51 -7.47 -7.93
N ALA A 298 16.75 -8.30 -7.19
CA ALA A 298 15.34 -8.03 -6.85
C ALA A 298 15.17 -6.74 -6.01
N ASP A 299 16.23 -6.35 -5.30
CA ASP A 299 16.28 -5.15 -4.46
C ASP A 299 16.05 -3.88 -5.30
N THR A 300 16.59 -3.75 -6.52
CA THR A 300 16.51 -2.50 -7.31
C THR A 300 15.11 -2.15 -7.85
N ARG A 301 14.10 -2.99 -7.61
CA ARG A 301 12.73 -2.75 -8.05
C ARG A 301 12.00 -1.73 -7.17
N VAL A 302 10.95 -1.16 -7.75
CA VAL A 302 10.07 -0.19 -7.08
C VAL A 302 8.91 -0.94 -6.47
N TRP A 303 9.06 -1.26 -5.18
CA TRP A 303 8.08 -2.01 -4.40
C TRP A 303 7.12 -1.10 -3.65
N SER A 304 5.88 -1.57 -3.46
CA SER A 304 4.90 -0.97 -2.57
C SER A 304 4.16 -2.07 -1.79
N THR A 305 3.42 -1.66 -0.77
CA THR A 305 2.61 -2.56 0.04
C THR A 305 1.42 -3.09 -0.75
N ALA A 306 1.04 -4.35 -0.49
CA ALA A 306 -0.17 -4.95 -1.06
C ALA A 306 -1.47 -4.34 -0.53
N GLY A 307 -1.42 -3.43 0.46
CA GLY A 307 -2.60 -2.75 1.01
C GLY A 307 -3.39 -1.96 -0.03
N TYR A 308 -2.71 -1.37 -1.02
CA TYR A 308 -3.35 -0.69 -2.14
C TYR A 308 -4.20 -1.65 -3.00
N LEU A 309 -3.80 -2.91 -3.13
CA LEU A 309 -4.58 -3.92 -3.84
C LEU A 309 -5.87 -4.28 -3.11
N VAL A 310 -5.80 -4.37 -1.78
CA VAL A 310 -6.99 -4.60 -0.95
C VAL A 310 -7.97 -3.44 -1.09
N ALA A 311 -7.47 -2.20 -1.09
CA ALA A 311 -8.29 -1.03 -1.35
C ALA A 311 -8.92 -1.05 -2.74
N ALA A 312 -8.17 -1.47 -3.77
CA ALA A 312 -8.71 -1.57 -5.13
C ALA A 312 -9.88 -2.56 -5.21
N CYS A 313 -9.75 -3.74 -4.62
CA CYS A 313 -10.84 -4.71 -4.53
C CYS A 313 -12.04 -4.16 -3.76
N ALA A 314 -11.81 -3.48 -2.63
CA ALA A 314 -12.89 -2.89 -1.82
C ALA A 314 -13.63 -1.77 -2.54
N ILE A 315 -12.92 -0.88 -3.23
CA ILE A 315 -13.48 0.23 -4.04
C ILE A 315 -14.30 -0.35 -5.19
N ARG A 316 -13.76 -1.33 -5.93
CA ARG A 316 -14.46 -1.97 -7.05
C ARG A 316 -15.74 -2.66 -6.58
N ALA A 317 -15.69 -3.42 -5.49
CA ALA A 317 -16.86 -4.06 -4.91
C ALA A 317 -17.90 -3.02 -4.45
N PHE A 318 -17.46 -1.93 -3.83
CA PHE A 318 -18.35 -0.85 -3.42
C PHE A 318 -18.98 -0.09 -4.61
N GLU A 319 -18.25 0.14 -5.69
CA GLU A 319 -18.86 0.75 -6.88
C GLU A 319 -19.94 -0.14 -7.47
N ALA A 320 -19.63 -1.44 -7.66
CA ALA A 320 -20.54 -2.39 -8.28
C ALA A 320 -21.78 -2.67 -7.42
N TYR A 321 -21.61 -2.87 -6.11
CA TYR A 321 -22.65 -3.42 -5.24
C TYR A 321 -23.06 -2.49 -4.09
N SER A 322 -22.42 -1.33 -3.95
CA SER A 322 -22.54 -0.43 -2.78
C SER A 322 -22.09 -1.06 -1.45
N TRP A 323 -21.46 -2.23 -1.51
CA TRP A 323 -20.93 -2.98 -0.37
C TRP A 323 -19.58 -3.61 -0.72
N PRO A 324 -18.60 -3.57 0.20
CA PRO A 324 -17.29 -4.20 -0.01
C PRO A 324 -17.32 -5.71 0.29
N ALA A 325 -18.38 -6.41 -0.12
CA ALA A 325 -18.57 -7.84 0.16
C ALA A 325 -17.72 -8.73 -0.76
N ASP A 326 -17.67 -8.37 -2.04
CA ASP A 326 -17.03 -9.13 -3.11
C ASP A 326 -15.59 -8.68 -3.37
N MET A 327 -14.71 -8.88 -2.39
CA MET A 327 -13.31 -8.42 -2.45
C MET A 327 -12.27 -9.55 -2.47
N ARG A 328 -12.72 -10.81 -2.54
CA ARG A 328 -11.86 -12.00 -2.44
C ARG A 328 -12.29 -13.09 -3.42
N GLY A 329 -11.40 -14.06 -3.64
CA GLY A 329 -11.67 -15.24 -4.45
C GLY A 329 -11.54 -14.98 -5.95
N TYR A 330 -11.52 -16.06 -6.70
CA TYR A 330 -11.40 -16.09 -8.16
C TYR A 330 -12.60 -16.84 -8.72
N ASP A 331 -13.19 -16.30 -9.79
CA ASP A 331 -14.29 -16.91 -10.52
C ASP A 331 -13.99 -16.76 -12.01
N MET A 332 -13.94 -17.87 -12.75
CA MET A 332 -13.52 -17.86 -14.17
C MET A 332 -14.52 -17.15 -15.07
N ASP A 333 -15.80 -17.17 -14.70
CA ASP A 333 -16.88 -16.67 -15.55
C ASP A 333 -17.32 -15.24 -15.17
N ARG A 334 -16.62 -14.60 -14.23
CA ARG A 334 -17.00 -13.29 -13.68
C ARG A 334 -15.80 -12.39 -13.39
N GLU A 335 -15.77 -11.24 -14.03
CA GLU A 335 -14.89 -10.13 -13.64
C GLU A 335 -15.30 -9.60 -12.25
N GLY A 336 -14.37 -9.63 -11.29
CA GLY A 336 -14.64 -9.16 -9.92
C GLY A 336 -13.88 -9.92 -8.84
N GLY A 337 -14.43 -9.92 -7.62
CA GLY A 337 -13.84 -10.62 -6.49
C GLY A 337 -12.47 -10.10 -6.07
N GLY A 338 -11.55 -11.04 -5.81
CA GLY A 338 -10.19 -10.76 -5.37
C GLY A 338 -9.17 -10.59 -6.50
N VAL A 339 -9.60 -10.63 -7.76
CA VAL A 339 -8.72 -10.56 -8.93
C VAL A 339 -8.30 -9.10 -9.16
N ILE A 340 -7.01 -8.88 -9.37
CA ILE A 340 -6.49 -7.59 -9.78
C ILE A 340 -5.74 -7.76 -11.08
N ASP A 341 -6.33 -7.17 -12.12
CA ASP A 341 -5.69 -7.04 -13.41
C ASP A 341 -4.58 -6.01 -13.30
N THR A 342 -3.40 -6.40 -13.77
CA THR A 342 -2.29 -5.51 -14.09
C THR A 342 -1.67 -4.74 -12.94
N LEU A 343 -0.46 -5.19 -12.61
CA LEU A 343 0.63 -4.31 -12.21
C LEU A 343 1.74 -4.52 -13.21
N ALA A 344 2.11 -3.44 -13.90
CA ALA A 344 3.21 -3.31 -14.85
C ALA A 344 4.04 -4.62 -15.05
N GLN A 345 3.58 -5.54 -15.89
CA GLN A 345 4.24 -6.84 -16.12
C GLN A 345 5.72 -6.65 -16.48
N PRO A 346 6.72 -7.23 -15.80
CA PRO A 346 8.08 -7.17 -16.32
C PRO A 346 8.10 -7.72 -17.76
N LEU A 347 8.85 -7.08 -18.65
CA LEU A 347 9.11 -7.64 -19.96
C LEU A 347 9.75 -9.02 -19.80
N ALA A 348 9.30 -9.96 -20.63
CA ALA A 348 9.95 -11.25 -20.80
C ALA A 348 11.46 -11.05 -21.01
N SER A 349 12.28 -11.75 -20.23
CA SER A 349 13.67 -11.93 -20.61
C SER A 349 13.74 -12.92 -21.76
N ILE A 350 14.70 -12.67 -22.64
CA ILE A 350 14.94 -13.35 -23.91
C ILE A 350 15.55 -14.72 -23.60
N ASP A 351 14.71 -15.77 -23.48
CA ASP A 351 14.99 -17.18 -23.80
C ASP A 351 13.87 -18.10 -23.24
N PRO A 352 13.29 -19.07 -23.99
CA PRO A 352 12.80 -19.10 -25.38
C PRO A 352 11.49 -18.27 -25.55
N PRO A 353 10.74 -18.32 -26.68
CA PRO A 353 9.59 -17.43 -26.98
C PRO A 353 8.39 -17.50 -26.00
N GLU A 354 8.47 -18.36 -24.98
CA GLU A 354 7.41 -18.71 -24.04
C GLU A 354 7.79 -18.39 -22.58
N GLY A 355 8.68 -17.43 -22.36
CA GLY A 355 9.01 -16.97 -21.01
C GLY A 355 7.79 -16.31 -20.35
N ASN A 356 7.05 -17.04 -19.52
CA ASN A 356 6.00 -16.49 -18.67
C ASN A 356 6.56 -15.26 -17.91
N GLY A 357 5.89 -14.11 -18.04
CA GLY A 357 6.27 -12.91 -17.30
C GLY A 357 6.37 -13.20 -15.81
N ARG A 358 7.46 -12.75 -15.16
CA ARG A 358 7.54 -12.86 -13.69
C ARG A 358 6.36 -12.11 -13.08
N PRO A 359 5.65 -12.68 -12.09
CA PRO A 359 4.55 -11.97 -11.46
C PRO A 359 5.02 -10.70 -10.79
N ALA A 360 4.09 -9.77 -10.59
CA ALA A 360 4.35 -8.47 -9.98
C ALA A 360 4.61 -8.53 -8.45
N LEU A 361 5.01 -9.69 -7.93
CA LEU A 361 5.24 -9.98 -6.51
C LEU A 361 6.73 -10.29 -6.25
N ASP A 362 7.23 -9.98 -5.06
CA ASP A 362 8.58 -10.39 -4.64
C ASP A 362 8.65 -11.84 -4.12
N LEU A 363 7.50 -12.44 -3.81
CA LEU A 363 7.36 -13.86 -3.44
C LEU A 363 6.17 -14.49 -4.14
N ILE A 364 6.37 -15.67 -4.74
CA ILE A 364 5.29 -16.53 -5.22
C ILE A 364 4.99 -17.55 -4.13
N LEU A 365 3.75 -17.55 -3.65
CA LEU A 365 3.31 -18.48 -2.61
C LEU A 365 2.81 -19.78 -3.23
N THR A 366 3.16 -20.89 -2.60
CA THR A 366 2.48 -22.18 -2.84
C THR A 366 1.18 -22.23 -2.03
N ASP A 367 0.22 -23.07 -2.45
CA ASP A 367 -1.05 -23.27 -1.72
C ASP A 367 -0.85 -23.66 -0.26
N ARG A 368 0.24 -24.36 0.05
CA ARG A 368 0.59 -24.75 1.43
C ARG A 368 1.02 -23.52 2.24
N GLN A 369 1.89 -22.68 1.69
CA GLN A 369 2.34 -21.44 2.33
C GLN A 369 1.18 -20.45 2.49
N GLU A 370 0.34 -20.29 1.46
CA GLU A 370 -0.84 -19.42 1.51
C GLU A 370 -1.77 -19.86 2.64
N ARG A 371 -2.11 -21.16 2.72
CA ARG A 371 -2.95 -21.69 3.82
C ARG A 371 -2.34 -21.48 5.20
N ALA A 372 -1.03 -21.63 5.35
CA ALA A 372 -0.33 -21.39 6.61
C ALA A 372 -0.41 -19.91 7.04
N LEU A 373 -0.21 -18.99 6.08
CA LEU A 373 -0.34 -17.54 6.30
C LEU A 373 -1.77 -17.13 6.68
N VAL A 374 -2.77 -17.64 5.94
CA VAL A 374 -4.19 -17.41 6.22
C VAL A 374 -4.57 -17.92 7.62
N ALA A 375 -4.11 -19.11 8.01
CA ALA A 375 -4.33 -19.66 9.35
C ALA A 375 -3.65 -18.83 10.45
N ALA A 376 -2.55 -18.15 10.12
CA ALA A 376 -1.86 -17.23 11.02
C ALA A 376 -2.46 -15.81 11.04
N GLY A 377 -3.54 -15.54 10.30
CA GLY A 377 -4.22 -14.23 10.30
C GLY A 377 -3.62 -13.20 9.33
N PHE A 378 -2.81 -13.64 8.36
CA PHE A 378 -2.35 -12.77 7.28
C PHE A 378 -3.31 -12.79 6.10
N MET A 379 -3.28 -11.72 5.29
CA MET A 379 -3.96 -11.62 4.01
C MET A 379 -2.92 -11.71 2.87
N PRO A 380 -2.57 -12.93 2.43
CA PRO A 380 -1.63 -13.11 1.33
C PRO A 380 -2.23 -12.67 -0.01
N VAL A 381 -1.39 -12.11 -0.86
CA VAL A 381 -1.64 -11.88 -2.29
C VAL A 381 -0.85 -12.91 -3.08
N SER A 382 -1.55 -13.66 -3.92
CA SER A 382 -0.96 -14.69 -4.78
C SER A 382 -0.99 -14.21 -6.24
N ALA A 383 -0.20 -14.83 -7.10
CA ALA A 383 -0.28 -14.60 -8.54
C ALA A 383 -1.05 -15.74 -9.19
N ILE A 384 -1.94 -15.43 -10.12
CA ILE A 384 -2.60 -16.46 -10.93
C ILE A 384 -1.55 -17.01 -11.91
N PRO A 385 -1.27 -18.33 -11.90
CA PRO A 385 -0.30 -18.92 -12.81
C PRO A 385 -0.64 -18.59 -14.26
N PHE A 386 0.37 -18.22 -15.06
CA PHE A 386 0.28 -17.95 -16.50
C PHE A 386 -0.58 -16.74 -16.94
N GLY A 387 -1.49 -16.22 -16.10
CA GLY A 387 -2.32 -15.04 -16.40
C GLY A 387 -1.66 -13.69 -16.09
N GLY A 388 -0.70 -13.67 -15.17
CA GLY A 388 -0.02 -12.44 -14.74
C GLY A 388 -0.88 -11.51 -13.86
N GLU A 389 -2.13 -11.88 -13.61
CA GLU A 389 -3.04 -11.27 -12.66
C GLU A 389 -2.64 -11.62 -11.22
N LEU A 390 -3.02 -10.76 -10.28
CA LEU A 390 -2.87 -11.02 -8.86
C LEU A 390 -4.22 -11.38 -8.24
N LEU A 391 -4.18 -12.11 -7.13
CA LEU A 391 -5.35 -12.65 -6.47
C LEU A 391 -5.26 -12.47 -4.95
N ILE A 392 -6.30 -11.87 -4.39
CA ILE A 392 -6.62 -11.96 -2.96
C ILE A 392 -7.56 -13.16 -2.79
N GLY A 393 -7.01 -14.33 -2.48
CA GLY A 393 -7.80 -15.56 -2.32
C GLY A 393 -8.71 -15.50 -1.09
N THR A 394 -8.14 -15.11 0.06
CA THR A 394 -8.87 -15.02 1.33
C THR A 394 -8.58 -13.70 2.05
N ALA A 395 -9.65 -13.01 2.46
CA ALA A 395 -9.57 -11.78 3.26
C ALA A 395 -9.61 -12.08 4.77
N ARG A 396 -8.44 -12.14 5.43
CA ARG A 396 -8.33 -12.37 6.89
C ARG A 396 -7.89 -11.12 7.64
N SER A 397 -8.42 -10.97 8.86
CA SER A 397 -7.84 -10.06 9.84
C SER A 397 -6.80 -10.77 10.70
N LEU A 398 -6.01 -9.98 11.43
CA LEU A 398 -4.92 -10.43 12.28
C LEU A 398 -5.42 -11.23 13.49
N GLN A 399 -6.68 -11.04 13.87
CA GLN A 399 -7.29 -11.69 15.02
C GLN A 399 -7.18 -13.21 14.91
N GLN A 400 -6.67 -13.83 15.97
CA GLN A 400 -6.77 -15.27 16.17
C GLN A 400 -8.17 -15.59 16.71
N PRO A 401 -8.98 -16.40 16.01
CA PRO A 401 -10.27 -16.84 16.53
C PRO A 401 -10.09 -17.58 17.87
N ASP A 402 -10.90 -17.19 18.85
CA ASP A 402 -10.94 -17.89 20.13
C ASP A 402 -11.63 -19.25 19.95
N THR A 403 -10.98 -20.29 20.44
CA THR A 403 -11.46 -21.68 20.39
C THR A 403 -11.65 -22.27 21.78
N GLY A 404 -11.38 -21.49 22.83
CA GLY A 404 -11.49 -21.89 24.24
C GLY A 404 -12.91 -21.94 24.80
N TYR A 405 -13.93 -21.68 23.97
CA TYR A 405 -15.33 -21.73 24.41
C TYR A 405 -15.71 -23.12 24.96
N SER A 406 -16.50 -23.11 26.04
CA SER A 406 -16.99 -24.30 26.74
C SER A 406 -18.50 -24.19 26.94
N GLY A 407 -19.20 -25.33 27.02
CA GLY A 407 -20.66 -25.40 27.19
C GLY A 407 -21.44 -25.83 25.94
N PRO A 408 -22.78 -25.86 26.01
CA PRO A 408 -23.64 -26.41 24.96
C PRO A 408 -23.55 -25.65 23.62
N ASN A 409 -23.31 -24.33 23.64
CA ASN A 409 -23.26 -23.48 22.44
C ASN A 409 -21.82 -23.28 21.92
N LYS A 410 -20.89 -24.16 22.27
CA LYS A 410 -19.46 -24.04 21.88
C LYS A 410 -19.27 -23.95 20.37
N GLY A 411 -20.01 -24.75 19.59
CA GLY A 411 -19.90 -24.77 18.13
C GLY A 411 -20.21 -23.41 17.51
N GLU A 412 -21.34 -22.82 17.90
CA GLU A 412 -21.79 -21.49 17.47
C GLU A 412 -20.80 -20.40 17.88
N ALA A 413 -20.30 -20.42 19.13
CA ALA A 413 -19.33 -19.44 19.60
C ALA A 413 -18.00 -19.47 18.81
N ILE A 414 -17.50 -20.68 18.50
CA ILE A 414 -16.30 -20.84 17.66
C ILE A 414 -16.56 -20.36 16.23
N ALA A 415 -17.72 -20.66 15.66
CA ALA A 415 -18.10 -20.18 14.33
C ALA A 415 -18.18 -18.64 14.29
N ASN A 416 -18.78 -18.02 15.30
CA ASN A 416 -18.86 -16.57 15.45
C ASN A 416 -17.47 -15.91 15.52
N SER A 417 -16.57 -16.52 16.28
CA SER A 417 -15.18 -16.03 16.39
C SER A 417 -14.44 -16.14 15.05
N ARG A 418 -14.65 -17.22 14.29
CA ARG A 418 -14.07 -17.40 12.96
C ARG A 418 -14.60 -16.39 11.93
N LEU A 419 -15.88 -16.02 11.99
CA LEU A 419 -16.46 -15.01 11.11
C LEU A 419 -15.95 -13.60 11.46
N SER A 420 -15.81 -13.32 12.76
CA SER A 420 -15.25 -12.04 13.23
C SER A 420 -13.81 -11.82 12.73
N ALA A 421 -13.08 -12.91 12.47
CA ALA A 421 -11.75 -12.86 11.85
C ALA A 421 -11.75 -12.73 10.30
N GLN A 422 -12.92 -12.64 9.66
CA GLN A 422 -13.03 -12.38 8.22
C GLN A 422 -13.07 -10.88 7.96
N PHE A 423 -12.06 -10.37 7.26
CA PHE A 423 -11.88 -8.94 7.09
C PHE A 423 -12.97 -8.31 6.21
N ASN A 424 -13.43 -9.00 5.17
CA ASN A 424 -14.54 -8.57 4.32
C ASN A 424 -15.85 -8.44 5.10
N SER A 425 -16.14 -9.36 6.02
CA SER A 425 -17.32 -9.29 6.89
C SER A 425 -17.25 -8.07 7.82
N ILE A 426 -16.08 -7.80 8.40
CA ILE A 426 -15.86 -6.63 9.24
C ILE A 426 -16.02 -5.32 8.44
N LEU A 427 -15.57 -5.27 7.18
CA LEU A 427 -15.81 -4.13 6.29
C LEU A 427 -17.31 -3.89 6.04
N CYS A 428 -18.08 -4.95 5.74
CA CYS A 428 -19.53 -4.84 5.58
C CYS A 428 -20.23 -4.36 6.87
N VAL A 429 -19.92 -4.98 8.01
CA VAL A 429 -20.50 -4.60 9.33
C VAL A 429 -20.12 -3.18 9.71
N SER A 430 -18.90 -2.74 9.39
CA SER A 430 -18.45 -1.37 9.59
C SER A 430 -19.32 -0.37 8.84
N ARG A 431 -19.63 -0.68 7.57
CA ARG A 431 -20.51 0.16 6.75
C ARG A 431 -21.94 0.22 7.29
N PHE A 432 -22.49 -0.89 7.80
CA PHE A 432 -23.78 -0.86 8.52
C PHE A 432 -23.71 0.05 9.74
N SER A 433 -22.63 -0.02 10.52
CA SER A 433 -22.42 0.80 11.70
C SER A 433 -22.35 2.30 11.35
N HIS A 434 -21.73 2.67 10.22
CA HIS A 434 -21.74 4.04 9.71
C HIS A 434 -23.16 4.54 9.41
N TYR A 435 -23.95 3.77 8.67
CA TYR A 435 -25.34 4.15 8.37
C TYR A 435 -26.21 4.23 9.63
N LEU A 436 -26.07 3.25 10.53
CA LEU A 436 -26.80 3.22 11.80
C LEU A 436 -26.47 4.42 12.67
N LYS A 437 -25.20 4.85 12.71
CA LYS A 437 -24.80 6.06 13.43
C LYS A 437 -25.47 7.31 12.86
N VAL A 438 -25.49 7.46 11.53
CA VAL A 438 -26.14 8.60 10.87
C VAL A 438 -27.64 8.59 11.13
N MET A 439 -28.32 7.46 10.92
CA MET A 439 -29.75 7.34 11.19
C MET A 439 -30.09 7.58 12.67
N GLY A 440 -29.26 7.09 13.59
CA GLY A 440 -29.40 7.32 15.03
C GLY A 440 -29.33 8.81 15.39
N ARG A 441 -28.42 9.55 14.75
CA ARG A 441 -28.33 11.01 14.89
C ARG A 441 -29.56 11.72 14.33
N ASP A 442 -30.06 11.29 13.18
CA ASP A 442 -31.28 11.87 12.59
C ASP A 442 -32.53 11.63 13.45
N MET A 443 -32.54 10.52 14.22
CA MET A 443 -33.61 10.23 15.18
C MET A 443 -33.42 10.99 16.51
N THR A 444 -32.23 11.52 16.78
CA THR A 444 -31.98 12.32 17.98
C THR A 444 -32.75 13.64 17.87
N GLY A 445 -33.59 13.94 18.87
CA GLY A 445 -34.48 15.11 18.81
C GLY A 445 -35.88 14.81 18.29
N ALA A 446 -36.13 13.65 17.69
CA ALA A 446 -37.46 13.25 17.25
C ALA A 446 -38.27 12.63 18.40
N PHE A 447 -39.57 12.92 18.48
CA PHE A 447 -40.48 12.26 19.42
C PHE A 447 -40.81 10.86 18.90
N MET A 448 -40.00 9.87 19.29
CA MET A 448 -40.17 8.46 18.92
C MET A 448 -40.17 7.56 20.16
N THR A 449 -40.97 6.51 20.11
CA THR A 449 -40.98 5.40 21.07
C THR A 449 -39.97 4.32 20.70
N ALA A 450 -39.60 3.45 21.65
CA ALA A 450 -38.70 2.32 21.39
C ALA A 450 -39.18 1.46 20.20
N THR A 451 -40.49 1.19 20.13
CA THR A 451 -41.12 0.43 19.04
C THR A 451 -40.96 1.12 17.69
N GLU A 452 -41.19 2.44 17.61
CA GLU A 452 -41.06 3.19 16.35
C GLU A 452 -39.61 3.22 15.85
N ILE A 453 -38.64 3.34 16.77
CA ILE A 453 -37.21 3.26 16.45
C ILE A 453 -36.88 1.85 15.93
N GLN A 454 -37.33 0.80 16.63
CA GLN A 454 -37.11 -0.58 16.24
C GLN A 454 -37.67 -0.87 14.84
N ASP A 455 -38.91 -0.45 14.56
CA ASP A 455 -39.57 -0.68 13.28
C ASP A 455 -38.91 0.09 12.13
N ARG A 456 -38.39 1.30 12.40
CA ARG A 456 -37.64 2.07 11.40
C ARG A 456 -36.33 1.36 11.03
N LEU A 457 -35.54 0.96 12.04
CA LEU A 457 -34.26 0.27 11.83
C LEU A 457 -34.47 -1.10 11.17
N ARG A 458 -35.46 -1.87 11.61
CA ARG A 458 -35.83 -3.17 11.03
C ARG A 458 -36.21 -3.04 9.56
N ARG A 459 -37.07 -2.07 9.21
CA ARG A 459 -37.46 -1.82 7.81
C ARG A 459 -36.27 -1.42 6.95
N TRP A 460 -35.32 -0.65 7.48
CA TRP A 460 -34.11 -0.28 6.76
C TRP A 460 -33.21 -1.48 6.49
N LEU A 461 -32.94 -2.31 7.53
CA LEU A 461 -32.10 -3.51 7.42
C LEU A 461 -32.70 -4.56 6.48
N ALA A 462 -34.02 -4.73 6.48
CA ALA A 462 -34.72 -5.69 5.62
C ALA A 462 -34.45 -5.49 4.11
N ARG A 463 -34.03 -4.28 3.69
CA ARG A 463 -33.65 -3.98 2.30
C ARG A 463 -32.31 -4.58 1.89
N TYR A 464 -31.52 -5.06 2.85
CA TYR A 464 -30.18 -5.60 2.64
C TYR A 464 -30.08 -7.07 3.08
N THR A 465 -31.22 -7.71 3.36
CA THR A 465 -31.30 -9.12 3.73
C THR A 465 -31.87 -9.97 2.60
N THR A 466 -31.31 -11.15 2.35
CA THR A 466 -31.93 -12.14 1.47
C THR A 466 -31.89 -13.54 2.08
N ALA A 467 -33.03 -14.24 2.03
CA ALA A 467 -33.14 -15.62 2.50
C ALA A 467 -32.77 -16.64 1.41
N ASN A 468 -32.75 -16.23 0.14
CA ASN A 468 -32.47 -17.12 -0.99
C ASN A 468 -31.30 -16.57 -1.82
N PRO A 469 -30.05 -16.91 -1.47
CA PRO A 469 -28.89 -16.45 -2.20
C PRO A 469 -28.77 -17.23 -3.51
N GLY A 470 -29.35 -16.70 -4.59
CA GLY A 470 -29.34 -17.35 -5.90
C GLY A 470 -28.01 -17.23 -6.67
N SER A 471 -27.26 -16.15 -6.46
CA SER A 471 -25.98 -15.88 -7.14
C SER A 471 -24.99 -15.13 -6.24
N MET A 472 -23.70 -15.18 -6.58
CA MET A 472 -22.65 -14.38 -5.90
C MET A 472 -22.92 -12.87 -6.00
N GLU A 473 -23.48 -12.43 -7.12
CA GLU A 473 -23.92 -11.04 -7.29
C GLU A 473 -25.05 -10.68 -6.31
N THR A 474 -26.04 -11.57 -6.14
CA THR A 474 -27.11 -11.39 -5.13
C THR A 474 -26.51 -11.29 -3.73
N LEU A 475 -25.55 -12.15 -3.40
CA LEU A 475 -24.85 -12.14 -2.12
C LEU A 475 -24.06 -10.83 -1.89
N ALA A 476 -23.54 -10.21 -2.94
CA ALA A 476 -22.83 -8.95 -2.86
C ALA A 476 -23.78 -7.75 -2.67
N LEU A 477 -24.94 -7.76 -3.34
CA LEU A 477 -25.99 -6.73 -3.21
C LEU A 477 -26.72 -6.78 -1.86
N TYR A 478 -26.93 -7.99 -1.34
CA TYR A 478 -27.61 -8.26 -0.06
C TYR A 478 -26.62 -8.96 0.88
N PRO A 479 -25.73 -8.21 1.56
CA PRO A 479 -24.63 -8.80 2.33
C PRO A 479 -25.10 -9.57 3.58
N LEU A 480 -26.37 -9.44 3.99
CA LEU A 480 -26.93 -10.08 5.16
C LEU A 480 -27.90 -11.20 4.77
N ARG A 481 -27.83 -12.32 5.49
CA ARG A 481 -28.87 -13.36 5.47
C ARG A 481 -30.06 -12.95 6.32
N GLN A 482 -29.79 -12.47 7.53
CA GLN A 482 -30.78 -12.05 8.51
C GLN A 482 -30.27 -10.86 9.32
N ALA A 483 -31.21 -10.05 9.82
CA ALA A 483 -30.91 -8.98 10.74
C ALA A 483 -32.03 -8.83 11.77
N GLU A 484 -31.66 -8.72 13.04
CA GLU A 484 -32.59 -8.51 14.14
C GLU A 484 -32.23 -7.26 14.91
N VAL A 485 -33.25 -6.51 15.32
CA VAL A 485 -33.10 -5.27 16.07
C VAL A 485 -33.98 -5.36 17.30
N SER A 486 -33.39 -5.08 18.45
CA SER A 486 -34.10 -4.90 19.71
C SER A 486 -33.81 -3.51 20.26
N VAL A 487 -34.86 -2.78 20.61
CA VAL A 487 -34.76 -1.45 21.22
C VAL A 487 -35.55 -1.46 22.53
N ALA A 488 -34.93 -1.01 23.61
CA ALA A 488 -35.55 -0.92 24.92
C ALA A 488 -35.27 0.42 25.57
N ASP A 489 -36.26 0.98 26.25
CA ASP A 489 -36.12 2.18 27.08
C ASP A 489 -35.13 1.94 28.23
N ASP A 490 -34.25 2.90 28.47
CA ASP A 490 -33.45 2.95 29.68
C ASP A 490 -34.30 3.51 30.82
N LEU A 491 -34.74 2.63 31.72
CA LEU A 491 -35.56 2.99 32.88
C LEU A 491 -34.88 4.00 33.81
N ALA A 492 -33.54 4.05 33.82
CA ALA A 492 -32.78 4.99 34.63
C ALA A 492 -32.63 6.36 33.96
N ARG A 493 -32.73 6.43 32.62
CA ARG A 493 -32.55 7.64 31.82
C ARG A 493 -33.71 7.79 30.82
N PRO A 494 -34.85 8.37 31.22
CA PRO A 494 -35.98 8.59 30.32
C PRO A 494 -35.57 9.36 29.06
N GLY A 495 -35.98 8.86 27.90
CA GLY A 495 -35.57 9.38 26.59
C GLY A 495 -34.27 8.78 26.06
N VAL A 496 -33.55 7.95 26.81
CA VAL A 496 -32.44 7.14 26.30
C VAL A 496 -32.94 5.74 25.99
N PHE A 497 -32.55 5.22 24.82
CA PHE A 497 -32.86 3.86 24.39
C PHE A 497 -31.58 3.06 24.23
N SER A 498 -31.60 1.84 24.75
CA SER A 498 -30.62 0.82 24.39
C SER A 498 -31.05 0.14 23.10
N CYS A 499 -30.14 0.03 22.15
CA CYS A 499 -30.37 -0.65 20.88
C CYS A 499 -29.32 -1.74 20.69
N VAL A 500 -29.78 -2.98 20.51
CA VAL A 500 -28.93 -4.13 20.19
C VAL A 500 -29.35 -4.67 18.83
N ILE A 501 -28.40 -4.71 17.91
CA ILE A 501 -28.60 -5.15 16.54
C ILE A 501 -27.75 -6.39 16.29
N HIS A 502 -28.39 -7.47 15.85
CA HIS A 502 -27.75 -8.69 15.43
C HIS A 502 -27.74 -8.73 13.90
N LEU A 503 -26.54 -8.70 13.29
CA LEU A 503 -26.36 -8.79 11.85
C LEU A 503 -25.79 -10.16 11.51
N GLU A 504 -26.44 -10.91 10.65
CA GLU A 504 -25.95 -12.19 10.16
C GLU A 504 -25.55 -12.10 8.69
N PRO A 505 -24.25 -12.05 8.36
CA PRO A 505 -23.78 -12.09 6.98
C PRO A 505 -23.94 -13.47 6.34
N HIS A 506 -23.87 -13.49 5.01
CA HIS A 506 -23.81 -14.76 4.28
C HIS A 506 -22.50 -15.50 4.51
N PHE A 507 -22.60 -16.83 4.68
CA PHE A 507 -21.47 -17.74 4.83
C PHE A 507 -21.49 -18.81 3.74
N GLN A 508 -20.31 -19.17 3.22
CA GLN A 508 -20.18 -20.11 2.09
C GLN A 508 -19.96 -21.57 2.52
N LEU A 509 -19.59 -21.88 3.77
CA LEU A 509 -18.97 -23.19 4.06
C LEU A 509 -19.27 -23.90 5.39
N ASP A 510 -20.26 -23.51 6.19
CA ASP A 510 -20.68 -24.26 7.39
C ASP A 510 -22.14 -23.87 7.74
N ASP A 511 -22.99 -24.86 8.06
CA ASP A 511 -24.43 -24.74 8.40
C ASP A 511 -24.73 -23.99 9.73
N VAL A 512 -23.79 -23.19 10.24
CA VAL A 512 -23.93 -22.51 11.53
C VAL A 512 -24.35 -21.06 11.31
N ALA A 513 -25.47 -20.68 11.93
CA ALA A 513 -25.94 -19.30 11.97
C ALA A 513 -25.01 -18.45 12.85
N VAL A 514 -24.51 -17.33 12.32
CA VAL A 514 -23.50 -16.49 13.00
C VAL A 514 -23.94 -15.03 13.02
N THR A 515 -23.90 -14.39 14.20
CA THR A 515 -24.38 -13.01 14.37
C THR A 515 -23.31 -12.06 14.91
N PHE A 516 -23.18 -10.89 14.28
CA PHE A 516 -22.48 -9.73 14.81
C PHE A 516 -23.42 -8.93 15.70
N ARG A 517 -23.02 -8.68 16.94
CA ARG A 517 -23.78 -7.86 17.89
C ARG A 517 -23.23 -6.44 17.92
N LEU A 518 -24.04 -5.49 17.47
CA LEU A 518 -23.80 -4.06 17.64
C LEU A 518 -24.65 -3.56 18.80
N VAL A 519 -24.06 -2.75 19.69
CA VAL A 519 -24.76 -2.13 20.81
C VAL A 519 -24.57 -0.62 20.69
N THR A 520 -25.67 0.12 20.73
CA THR A 520 -25.65 1.58 20.71
C THR A 520 -26.70 2.16 21.64
N GLU A 521 -26.43 3.35 22.16
CA GLU A 521 -27.43 4.18 22.84
C GLU A 521 -27.99 5.22 21.86
N LEU A 522 -29.28 5.50 21.97
CA LEU A 522 -29.98 6.56 21.22
C LEU A 522 -30.66 7.49 22.22
N SER A 523 -30.75 8.78 21.92
CA SER A 523 -31.39 9.76 22.81
C SER A 523 -32.51 10.52 22.08
N ALA A 524 -33.70 10.56 22.66
CA ALA A 524 -34.82 11.39 22.25
C ALA A 524 -35.16 12.40 23.37
N PRO A 525 -35.71 13.57 23.03
CA PRO A 525 -36.17 14.53 24.03
C PRO A 525 -37.31 13.89 24.83
N GLY A 526 -37.16 13.89 26.15
CA GLY A 526 -38.17 13.33 27.06
C GLY A 526 -39.53 14.00 26.84
N ARG A 527 -40.61 13.21 26.97
CA ARG A 527 -41.96 13.77 27.13
C ARG A 527 -42.00 14.45 28.51
N GLY A 528 -41.95 15.78 28.52
CA GLY A 528 -42.22 16.59 29.70
C GLY A 528 -43.66 16.46 30.16
#